data_AF-A0A3M1XXI7-F1
#
_entry.id   AF-A0A3M1XXI7-F1
#
_cell.length_a   1.000
_cell.length_b   1.000
_cell.length_c   1.000
_cell.angle_alpha   90.00
_cell.angle_beta   90.00
_cell.angle_gamma   90.00
#
_symmetry.space_group_name_H-M   'P 1'
#
loop_
_entity.id
_entity.type
_entity.pdbx_description
1 polymer ?
#
loop_
_entity_poly.entity_id
_entity_poly.type
_entity_poly.pdbx_seq_one_letter_code
_entity_poly.pdbx_strand_id
1 'polypeptide(L)'
;MAFPNLPGVTVNLNDLGLKISPPPAGPKVTLLGVTSNTGIPVREPFLVTNAGLAASSLWFSGSNGVYPGELAMAMLEAFDAGAEAVEIVVIGHYSGSELEDMISPTGTTGHVTRYNDLAAAYDAIKNTQLDVVVPVGARADDIHTSGNFAKQLANFCYQATKDIDNACVGVISMMTPVEWAYSWSGAIASHTGVSSSLSGEVLSIDPSAGDLEFGEPSTELITEWHKYATQTDSPLIGSGETNFPGVFRNYLAGSEDENGVFYPENDENAATDVNSIYWTDWQALDSDGSAAVDLKGNKVDAGARICIVGGPLVTTNKEVRNLARGKGAALSNTIYNTDGAAVYAGFITTLAPQSATTNKKIPNIVARKHLSGKQANSLAGRRITTFYTKPKGLVVATGITGAHNVSKYVRSDFTRLTTVRIVDAVIELVREIGDRFIGEPNTAAHRNAISAEIDKALNALKIAQALNDYEFFVSATAEQQVLGELSVDLTLVPAFEIVKINVTVSLVPEL
;
A
#
# COMPACT_ATOMS: atom_id res chain seq x y z
N MET A 1 34.67 -24.00 46.90
CA MET A 1 34.61 -24.85 45.70
C MET A 1 34.45 -23.93 44.51
N ALA A 2 35.56 -23.66 43.83
CA ALA A 2 35.59 -22.88 42.59
C ALA A 2 35.39 -23.85 41.43
N PHE A 3 34.51 -23.53 40.48
CA PHE A 3 34.30 -24.31 39.27
C PHE A 3 35.43 -24.02 38.27
N PRO A 4 36.36 -24.95 38.02
CA PRO A 4 37.36 -24.81 36.98
C PRO A 4 36.81 -25.47 35.71
N ASN A 5 36.88 -24.78 34.57
CA ASN A 5 36.56 -25.26 33.21
C ASN A 5 35.15 -24.93 32.68
N LEU A 6 34.87 -23.64 32.47
CA LEU A 6 34.12 -23.26 31.26
C LEU A 6 35.15 -22.83 30.20
N PRO A 7 35.24 -23.51 29.04
CA PRO A 7 36.08 -23.06 27.95
C PRO A 7 35.59 -21.69 27.47
N GLY A 8 36.40 -20.66 27.64
CA GLY A 8 36.11 -19.34 27.07
C GLY A 8 36.16 -19.43 25.54
N VAL A 9 35.03 -19.23 24.88
CA VAL A 9 35.00 -19.01 23.44
C VAL A 9 35.44 -17.57 23.20
N THR A 10 36.67 -17.40 22.72
CA THR A 10 37.13 -16.11 22.20
C THR A 10 36.62 -15.96 20.77
N VAL A 11 35.47 -15.29 20.60
CA VAL A 11 35.01 -14.89 19.27
C VAL A 11 35.72 -13.58 18.91
N ASN A 12 36.70 -13.64 18.01
CA ASN A 12 37.19 -12.43 17.34
C ASN A 12 36.18 -12.05 16.26
N LEU A 13 35.21 -11.21 16.61
CA LEU A 13 34.35 -10.52 15.67
C LEU A 13 35.20 -9.43 15.00
N ASN A 14 35.66 -9.72 13.79
CA ASN A 14 36.22 -8.71 12.89
C ASN A 14 35.02 -7.96 12.31
N ASP A 15 34.51 -6.99 13.06
CA ASP A 15 33.53 -6.03 12.56
C ASP A 15 34.23 -5.24 11.44
N LEU A 16 33.85 -5.50 10.19
CA LEU A 16 34.44 -4.97 8.95
C LEU A 16 34.22 -3.45 8.78
N GLY A 17 34.26 -2.69 9.86
CA GLY A 17 33.95 -1.27 9.87
C GLY A 17 32.47 -1.01 9.61
N LEU A 18 31.56 -1.87 10.09
CA LEU A 18 30.14 -1.55 10.11
C LEU A 18 29.94 -0.43 11.11
N LYS A 19 29.91 0.80 10.59
CA LYS A 19 29.30 1.90 11.32
C LYS A 19 27.87 1.46 11.62
N ILE A 20 27.52 1.45 12.90
CA ILE A 20 26.12 1.47 13.34
C ILE A 20 25.52 2.69 12.64
N SER A 21 24.76 2.44 11.56
CA SER A 21 23.88 3.47 11.03
C SER A 21 23.03 3.94 12.21
N PRO A 22 22.85 5.25 12.40
CA PRO A 22 21.92 5.71 13.43
C PRO A 22 20.59 4.97 13.20
N PRO A 23 19.92 4.50 14.28
CA PRO A 23 18.62 3.87 14.13
C PRO A 23 17.72 4.82 13.32
N PRO A 24 16.92 4.31 12.36
CA PRO A 24 16.02 5.15 11.58
C PRO A 24 15.19 6.00 12.54
N ALA A 25 15.24 7.33 12.40
CA ALA A 25 14.59 8.26 13.32
C ALA A 25 13.07 8.37 13.10
N GLY A 26 12.48 7.47 12.31
CA GLY A 26 11.09 7.51 11.91
C GLY A 26 10.70 6.34 10.99
N PRO A 27 9.42 6.26 10.61
CA PRO A 27 8.88 5.18 9.78
C PRO A 27 9.55 5.14 8.40
N LYS A 28 9.82 3.93 7.90
CA LYS A 28 10.49 3.68 6.62
C LYS A 28 9.56 3.15 5.54
N VAL A 29 9.88 3.45 4.28
CA VAL A 29 9.23 2.86 3.11
C VAL A 29 10.10 1.72 2.58
N THR A 30 9.54 0.51 2.47
CA THR A 30 10.20 -0.66 1.92
C THR A 30 9.68 -0.92 0.50
N LEU A 31 10.56 -0.75 -0.49
CA LEU A 31 10.25 -0.93 -1.91
C LEU A 31 10.73 -2.30 -2.38
N LEU A 32 9.83 -3.12 -2.91
CA LEU A 32 10.14 -4.42 -3.49
C LEU A 32 10.02 -4.35 -5.00
N GLY A 33 11.05 -4.74 -5.74
CA GLY A 33 11.01 -4.71 -7.20
C GLY A 33 12.22 -5.38 -7.81
N VAL A 34 12.36 -5.28 -9.12
CA VAL A 34 13.45 -5.93 -9.86
C VAL A 34 14.54 -4.95 -10.26
N THR A 35 15.73 -5.49 -10.57
CA THR A 35 16.83 -4.74 -11.19
C THR A 35 17.61 -5.65 -12.13
N SER A 36 18.44 -5.08 -13.02
CA SER A 36 19.38 -5.87 -13.82
C SER A 36 20.75 -6.00 -13.15
N ASN A 37 20.99 -5.27 -12.06
CA ASN A 37 22.27 -5.29 -11.37
C ASN A 37 22.41 -6.50 -10.45
N THR A 38 23.11 -7.53 -10.93
CA THR A 38 23.36 -8.76 -10.16
C THR A 38 24.32 -8.58 -8.97
N GLY A 39 24.88 -7.38 -8.79
CA GLY A 39 25.72 -7.05 -7.63
C GLY A 39 24.92 -6.73 -6.36
N ILE A 40 23.60 -6.60 -6.45
CA ILE A 40 22.72 -6.37 -5.29
C ILE A 40 22.13 -7.72 -4.87
N PRO A 41 22.25 -8.14 -3.60
CA PRO A 41 21.63 -9.38 -3.14
C PRO A 41 20.11 -9.38 -3.29
N VAL A 42 19.55 -10.54 -3.64
CA VAL A 42 18.11 -10.75 -3.80
C VAL A 42 17.51 -11.09 -2.44
N ARG A 43 16.34 -10.51 -2.12
CA ARG A 43 15.54 -10.74 -0.91
C ARG A 43 16.21 -10.33 0.39
N GLU A 44 17.17 -9.41 0.31
CA GLU A 44 17.78 -8.76 1.46
C GLU A 44 17.37 -7.28 1.47
N PRO A 45 16.98 -6.72 2.63
CA PRO A 45 16.66 -5.31 2.77
C PRO A 45 17.92 -4.43 2.81
N PHE A 46 17.94 -3.37 1.99
CA PHE A 46 19.01 -2.38 1.94
C PHE A 46 18.49 -0.97 2.21
N LEU A 47 18.92 -0.37 3.31
CA LEU A 47 18.63 1.03 3.59
C LEU A 47 19.40 1.96 2.63
N VAL A 48 18.69 2.85 1.96
CA VAL A 48 19.27 3.81 1.03
C VAL A 48 19.89 4.97 1.80
N THR A 49 21.22 5.07 1.76
CA THR A 49 21.97 6.18 2.39
C THR A 49 22.25 7.34 1.43
N ASN A 50 22.25 7.08 0.12
CA ASN A 50 22.43 8.10 -0.92
C ASN A 50 21.56 7.78 -2.14
N ALA A 51 20.47 8.52 -2.31
CA ALA A 51 19.51 8.29 -3.39
C ALA A 51 20.10 8.47 -4.81
N GLY A 52 21.15 9.27 -5.00
CA GLY A 52 21.78 9.43 -6.33
C GLY A 52 22.61 8.22 -6.76
N LEU A 53 23.44 7.74 -5.84
CA LEU A 53 24.25 6.54 -6.09
C LEU A 53 23.37 5.30 -6.15
N ALA A 54 22.39 5.17 -5.25
CA ALA A 54 21.44 4.06 -5.27
C ALA A 54 20.64 4.02 -6.58
N ALA A 55 20.15 5.17 -7.07
CA ALA A 55 19.39 5.21 -8.33
C ALA A 55 20.20 4.64 -9.50
N SER A 56 21.48 5.01 -9.61
CA SER A 56 22.36 4.53 -10.68
C SER A 56 22.63 3.02 -10.61
N SER A 57 22.67 2.45 -9.40
CA SER A 57 22.86 1.02 -9.18
C SER A 57 21.61 0.18 -9.47
N LEU A 58 20.44 0.81 -9.62
CA LEU A 58 19.16 0.14 -9.83
C LEU A 58 18.69 0.22 -11.29
N TRP A 59 19.60 0.54 -12.21
CA TRP A 59 19.29 0.62 -13.64
C TRP A 59 19.00 -0.76 -14.24
N PHE A 60 18.14 -0.72 -15.25
CA PHE A 60 17.81 -1.83 -16.12
C PHE A 60 18.77 -1.93 -17.29
N SER A 61 19.10 -3.16 -17.67
CA SER A 61 19.77 -3.53 -18.91
C SER A 61 18.73 -4.24 -19.79
N GLY A 62 17.84 -3.45 -20.38
CA GLY A 62 16.77 -3.93 -21.25
C GLY A 62 17.27 -4.26 -22.65
N SER A 63 16.35 -4.72 -23.51
CA SER A 63 16.69 -5.15 -24.88
C SER A 63 17.23 -4.00 -25.74
N ASN A 64 16.84 -2.76 -25.42
CA ASN A 64 17.18 -1.55 -26.17
C ASN A 64 18.25 -0.68 -25.47
N GLY A 65 18.91 -1.21 -24.43
CA GLY A 65 20.01 -0.53 -23.74
C GLY A 65 19.80 -0.36 -22.24
N VAL A 66 20.57 0.55 -21.64
CA VAL A 66 20.58 0.76 -20.19
C VAL A 66 19.78 2.00 -19.82
N TYR A 67 18.86 1.87 -18.86
CA TYR A 67 17.97 2.94 -18.43
C TYR A 67 17.55 2.81 -16.97
N PRO A 68 17.10 3.89 -16.30
CA PRO A 68 16.60 3.82 -14.92
C PRO A 68 15.51 2.77 -14.76
N GLY A 69 15.65 1.90 -13.76
CA GLY A 69 14.68 0.86 -13.47
C GLY A 69 13.51 1.32 -12.59
N GLU A 70 12.51 0.46 -12.44
CA GLU A 70 11.30 0.73 -11.64
C GLU A 70 11.65 1.09 -10.19
N LEU A 71 12.61 0.38 -9.58
CA LEU A 71 13.07 0.64 -8.22
C LEU A 71 13.77 2.00 -8.10
N ALA A 72 14.54 2.40 -9.12
CA ALA A 72 15.19 3.71 -9.14
C ALA A 72 14.15 4.84 -9.15
N MET A 73 13.11 4.69 -9.97
CA MET A 73 12.03 5.67 -10.08
C MET A 73 11.20 5.75 -8.80
N ALA A 74 10.71 4.61 -8.29
CA ALA A 74 9.92 4.52 -7.07
C ALA A 74 10.68 5.05 -5.83
N MET A 75 11.98 4.77 -5.73
CA MET A 75 12.81 5.29 -4.63
C MET A 75 12.88 6.81 -4.66
N LEU A 76 13.14 7.41 -5.83
CA LEU A 76 13.20 8.87 -5.95
C LEU A 76 11.83 9.50 -5.67
N GLU A 77 10.76 8.88 -6.15
CA GLU A 77 9.38 9.28 -5.87
C GLU A 77 9.06 9.30 -4.36
N ALA A 78 9.47 8.27 -3.61
CA ALA A 78 9.27 8.21 -2.17
C ALA A 78 10.06 9.31 -1.43
N PHE A 79 11.32 9.54 -1.80
CA PHE A 79 12.13 10.65 -1.24
C PHE A 79 11.54 12.02 -1.59
N ASP A 80 11.11 12.22 -2.83
CA ASP A 80 10.46 13.44 -3.27
C ASP A 80 9.11 13.66 -2.56
N ALA A 81 8.45 12.60 -2.10
CA ALA A 81 7.26 12.68 -1.25
C ALA A 81 7.56 13.08 0.21
N GLY A 82 8.83 13.07 0.61
CA GLY A 82 9.30 13.44 1.95
C GLY A 82 9.69 12.25 2.84
N ALA A 83 9.79 11.03 2.32
CA ALA A 83 10.29 9.90 3.10
C ALA A 83 11.72 10.16 3.60
N GLU A 84 11.96 10.01 4.90
CA GLU A 84 13.30 10.17 5.49
C GLU A 84 14.13 8.88 5.35
N ALA A 85 13.46 7.72 5.36
CA ALA A 85 14.06 6.40 5.26
C ALA A 85 13.36 5.59 4.15
N VAL A 86 14.15 5.15 3.16
CA VAL A 86 13.71 4.23 2.11
C VAL A 86 14.63 3.01 2.12
N GLU A 87 14.02 1.85 2.18
CA GLU A 87 14.65 0.53 2.11
C GLU A 87 14.26 -0.15 0.81
N ILE A 88 15.19 -0.88 0.21
CA ILE A 88 14.98 -1.57 -1.07
C ILE A 88 15.21 -3.06 -0.85
N VAL A 89 14.31 -3.86 -1.40
CA VAL A 89 14.44 -5.32 -1.49
C VAL A 89 14.35 -5.69 -2.97
N VAL A 90 15.44 -6.23 -3.51
CA VAL A 90 15.42 -6.77 -4.88
C VAL A 90 14.76 -8.13 -4.85
N ILE A 91 13.69 -8.33 -5.62
CA ILE A 91 12.94 -9.61 -5.64
C ILE A 91 13.53 -10.60 -6.65
N GLY A 92 14.24 -10.08 -7.66
CA GLY A 92 14.89 -10.87 -8.70
C GLY A 92 15.71 -10.01 -9.66
N HIS A 93 16.59 -10.67 -10.42
CA HIS A 93 17.45 -10.05 -11.42
C HIS A 93 17.01 -10.41 -12.83
N TYR A 94 16.68 -9.40 -13.63
CA TYR A 94 16.18 -9.60 -14.99
C TYR A 94 16.86 -8.64 -15.96
N SER A 95 17.08 -9.10 -17.19
CA SER A 95 17.64 -8.30 -18.28
C SER A 95 17.11 -8.75 -19.64
N GLY A 96 17.37 -7.98 -20.69
CA GLY A 96 16.95 -8.32 -22.05
C GLY A 96 15.44 -8.55 -22.15
N SER A 97 15.01 -9.58 -22.87
CA SER A 97 13.60 -9.86 -23.12
C SER A 97 12.82 -10.30 -21.89
N GLU A 98 13.46 -10.99 -20.94
CA GLU A 98 12.80 -11.40 -19.69
C GLU A 98 12.40 -10.17 -18.87
N LEU A 99 13.27 -9.16 -18.81
CA LEU A 99 12.93 -7.90 -18.17
C LEU A 99 11.80 -7.17 -18.87
N GLU A 100 11.79 -7.10 -20.20
CA GLU A 100 10.69 -6.42 -20.92
C GLU A 100 9.34 -7.12 -20.67
N ASP A 101 9.32 -8.44 -20.54
CA ASP A 101 8.11 -9.19 -20.13
C ASP A 101 7.73 -8.94 -18.66
N MET A 102 8.70 -8.63 -17.78
CA MET A 102 8.45 -8.33 -16.35
C MET A 102 7.85 -6.94 -16.10
N ILE A 103 8.05 -5.99 -17.01
CA ILE A 103 7.63 -4.58 -16.85
C ILE A 103 6.53 -4.19 -17.84
N SER A 104 6.30 -4.98 -18.89
CA SER A 104 5.21 -4.75 -19.84
C SER A 104 3.85 -4.98 -19.17
N PRO A 105 2.88 -4.07 -19.29
CA PRO A 105 1.52 -4.30 -18.77
C PRO A 105 0.82 -5.57 -19.27
N THR A 106 1.26 -6.12 -20.42
CA THR A 106 0.73 -7.34 -21.06
C THR A 106 1.62 -8.57 -20.86
N GLY A 107 2.69 -8.43 -20.08
CA GLY A 107 3.69 -9.46 -19.89
C GLY A 107 3.14 -10.64 -19.09
N THR A 108 2.87 -11.77 -19.75
CA THR A 108 2.20 -12.89 -19.08
C THR A 108 3.15 -13.68 -18.18
N THR A 109 4.33 -14.06 -18.71
CA THR A 109 5.27 -14.91 -17.95
C THR A 109 5.95 -14.09 -16.86
N GLY A 110 6.26 -12.83 -17.15
CA GLY A 110 6.87 -11.89 -16.24
C GLY A 110 5.97 -11.60 -15.05
N HIS A 111 4.68 -11.38 -15.25
CA HIS A 111 3.77 -11.10 -14.13
C HIS A 111 3.62 -12.31 -13.19
N VAL A 112 3.52 -13.53 -13.75
CA VAL A 112 3.52 -14.77 -12.94
C VAL A 112 4.83 -14.94 -12.19
N THR A 113 5.96 -14.62 -12.83
CA THR A 113 7.29 -14.70 -12.22
C THR A 113 7.44 -13.68 -11.09
N ARG A 114 7.03 -12.42 -11.32
CA ARG A 114 6.99 -11.35 -10.31
C ARG A 114 6.15 -11.75 -9.10
N TYR A 115 5.00 -12.38 -9.32
CA TYR A 115 4.13 -12.87 -8.25
C TYR A 115 4.83 -13.89 -7.35
N ASN A 116 5.54 -14.86 -7.96
CA ASN A 116 6.30 -15.86 -7.23
C ASN A 116 7.52 -15.26 -6.51
N ASP A 117 8.22 -14.32 -7.15
CA ASP A 117 9.36 -13.63 -6.55
C ASP A 117 8.95 -12.75 -5.37
N LEU A 118 7.81 -12.06 -5.46
CA LEU A 118 7.24 -11.33 -4.34
C LEU A 118 6.87 -12.26 -3.18
N ALA A 119 6.28 -13.43 -3.46
CA ALA A 119 5.97 -14.41 -2.41
C ALA A 119 7.25 -14.81 -1.64
N ALA A 120 8.31 -15.13 -2.39
CA ALA A 120 9.59 -15.52 -1.79
C ALA A 120 10.30 -14.36 -1.07
N ALA A 121 10.14 -13.12 -1.55
CA ALA A 121 10.66 -11.94 -0.88
C ALA A 121 9.91 -11.65 0.42
N TYR A 122 8.58 -11.72 0.41
CA TYR A 122 7.75 -11.59 1.60
C TYR A 122 8.12 -12.62 2.66
N ASP A 123 8.33 -13.88 2.27
CA ASP A 123 8.78 -14.91 3.21
C ASP A 123 10.18 -14.62 3.82
N ALA A 124 11.08 -14.02 3.04
CA ALA A 124 12.42 -13.66 3.50
C ALA A 124 12.41 -12.47 4.47
N ILE A 125 11.53 -11.48 4.25
CA ILE A 125 11.54 -10.22 5.01
C ILE A 125 10.44 -10.10 6.06
N LYS A 126 9.49 -11.05 6.16
CA LYS A 126 8.38 -10.98 7.13
C LYS A 126 8.82 -10.82 8.58
N ASN A 127 10.03 -11.30 8.90
CA ASN A 127 10.64 -11.21 10.23
C ASN A 127 11.53 -9.98 10.45
N THR A 128 11.44 -8.98 9.58
CA THR A 128 12.18 -7.72 9.69
C THR A 128 11.24 -6.59 10.12
N GLN A 129 11.78 -5.49 10.64
CA GLN A 129 10.96 -4.32 11.00
C GLN A 129 10.40 -3.66 9.74
N LEU A 130 9.09 -3.44 9.66
CA LEU A 130 8.40 -2.91 8.47
C LEU A 130 7.29 -1.92 8.85
N ASP A 131 7.25 -0.76 8.19
CA ASP A 131 6.20 0.25 8.39
C ASP A 131 5.29 0.37 7.17
N VAL A 132 5.84 0.78 6.02
CA VAL A 132 5.09 0.89 4.76
C VAL A 132 5.77 0.08 3.67
N VAL A 133 5.01 -0.78 2.99
CA VAL A 133 5.55 -1.72 2.00
C VAL A 133 4.92 -1.50 0.63
N VAL A 134 5.76 -1.42 -0.42
CA VAL A 134 5.31 -1.16 -1.80
C VAL A 134 5.93 -2.18 -2.75
N PRO A 135 5.12 -3.09 -3.34
CA PRO A 135 5.57 -3.92 -4.45
C PRO A 135 5.54 -3.10 -5.75
N VAL A 136 6.69 -2.58 -6.16
CA VAL A 136 6.86 -1.78 -7.38
C VAL A 136 6.60 -2.63 -8.61
N GLY A 137 5.85 -2.08 -9.57
CA GLY A 137 5.49 -2.79 -10.82
C GLY A 137 4.46 -3.92 -10.63
N ALA A 138 3.95 -4.14 -9.42
CA ALA A 138 2.84 -5.03 -9.16
C ALA A 138 1.55 -4.22 -9.04
N ARG A 139 0.46 -4.74 -9.62
CA ARG A 139 -0.80 -3.99 -9.73
C ARG A 139 -1.96 -4.78 -9.15
N ALA A 140 -2.84 -4.10 -8.42
CA ALA A 140 -3.98 -4.71 -7.77
C ALA A 140 -4.98 -5.34 -8.75
N ASP A 141 -5.11 -4.76 -9.94
CA ASP A 141 -6.01 -5.15 -11.01
C ASP A 141 -5.29 -5.90 -12.14
N ASP A 142 -4.18 -6.57 -11.82
CA ASP A 142 -3.44 -7.37 -12.79
C ASP A 142 -4.23 -8.60 -13.29
N ILE A 143 -4.40 -8.70 -14.60
CA ILE A 143 -5.19 -9.78 -15.22
C ILE A 143 -4.46 -11.13 -15.23
N HIS A 144 -3.12 -11.12 -15.29
CA HIS A 144 -2.32 -12.33 -15.45
C HIS A 144 -2.22 -13.12 -14.14
N THR A 145 -2.39 -12.44 -13.01
CA THR A 145 -2.46 -13.02 -11.67
C THR A 145 -3.88 -12.98 -11.10
N SER A 146 -4.90 -12.66 -11.90
CA SER A 146 -6.29 -12.51 -11.45
C SER A 146 -6.48 -11.51 -10.29
N GLY A 147 -5.61 -10.50 -10.18
CA GLY A 147 -5.65 -9.45 -9.16
C GLY A 147 -5.05 -9.87 -7.81
N ASN A 148 -4.26 -10.94 -7.79
CA ASN A 148 -3.77 -11.53 -6.54
C ASN A 148 -2.64 -10.73 -5.85
N PHE A 149 -1.96 -9.81 -6.53
CA PHE A 149 -0.87 -9.03 -5.90
C PHE A 149 -1.34 -8.26 -4.66
N ALA A 150 -2.51 -7.61 -4.74
CA ALA A 150 -3.03 -6.85 -3.60
C ALA A 150 -3.38 -7.75 -2.42
N LYS A 151 -3.95 -8.93 -2.70
CA LYS A 151 -4.25 -9.94 -1.69
C LYS A 151 -2.99 -10.53 -1.05
N GLN A 152 -1.97 -10.81 -1.86
CA GLN A 152 -0.68 -11.30 -1.41
C GLN A 152 -0.02 -10.30 -0.45
N LEU A 153 0.04 -9.02 -0.85
CA LEU A 153 0.55 -7.94 -0.01
C LEU A 153 -0.26 -7.80 1.29
N ALA A 154 -1.59 -7.87 1.22
CA ALA A 154 -2.46 -7.77 2.39
C ALA A 154 -2.21 -8.88 3.42
N ASN A 155 -2.07 -10.12 2.98
CA ASN A 155 -1.72 -11.24 3.85
C ASN A 155 -0.34 -11.05 4.46
N PHE A 156 0.65 -10.66 3.66
CA PHE A 156 2.00 -10.38 4.16
C PHE A 156 2.00 -9.30 5.25
N CYS A 157 1.34 -8.16 5.02
CA CYS A 157 1.28 -7.08 5.99
C CYS A 157 0.54 -7.49 7.27
N TYR A 158 -0.52 -8.32 7.14
CA TYR A 158 -1.19 -8.91 8.30
C TYR A 158 -0.27 -9.82 9.11
N GLN A 159 0.42 -10.76 8.45
CA GLN A 159 1.36 -11.69 9.09
C GLN A 159 2.51 -10.95 9.76
N ALA A 160 3.13 -9.99 9.08
CA ALA A 160 4.21 -9.16 9.65
C ALA A 160 3.75 -8.42 10.92
N THR A 161 2.49 -7.98 10.96
CA THR A 161 1.90 -7.29 12.13
C THR A 161 1.58 -8.24 13.27
N LYS A 162 1.08 -9.43 12.95
CA LYS A 162 0.66 -10.45 13.91
C LYS A 162 1.84 -11.19 14.55
N ASP A 163 2.81 -11.58 13.72
CA ASP A 163 3.85 -12.54 14.10
C ASP A 163 5.13 -11.85 14.60
N ILE A 164 5.40 -10.64 14.08
CA ILE A 164 6.68 -9.93 14.28
C ILE A 164 6.43 -8.52 14.80
N ASP A 165 5.20 -8.25 15.23
CA ASP A 165 4.88 -7.05 15.98
C ASP A 165 5.10 -5.73 15.21
N ASN A 166 5.07 -5.79 13.87
CA ASN A 166 5.23 -4.61 13.01
C ASN A 166 3.97 -3.75 12.91
N ALA A 167 4.13 -2.45 12.60
CA ALA A 167 3.08 -1.54 12.17
C ALA A 167 2.88 -1.55 10.63
N CYS A 168 2.92 -2.74 10.00
CA CYS A 168 3.10 -2.86 8.56
C CYS A 168 1.81 -2.61 7.74
N VAL A 169 1.81 -1.58 6.89
CA VAL A 169 0.75 -1.29 5.91
C VAL A 169 1.30 -1.38 4.48
N GLY A 170 0.57 -2.08 3.61
CA GLY A 170 0.89 -2.18 2.20
C GLY A 170 0.30 -1.03 1.38
N VAL A 171 1.05 -0.53 0.40
CA VAL A 171 0.55 0.39 -0.63
C VAL A 171 0.80 -0.24 -1.98
N ILE A 172 -0.25 -0.44 -2.77
CA ILE A 172 -0.16 -1.02 -4.10
C ILE A 172 -0.95 -0.17 -5.09
N SER A 173 -0.47 -0.06 -6.33
CA SER A 173 -1.16 0.67 -7.38
C SER A 173 -2.17 -0.18 -8.13
N MET A 174 -3.10 0.47 -8.82
CA MET A 174 -3.78 -0.08 -10.00
C MET A 174 -3.01 0.31 -11.25
N MET A 175 -3.32 -0.33 -12.38
CA MET A 175 -2.90 0.16 -13.70
C MET A 175 -3.26 1.63 -13.88
N THR A 176 -2.26 2.42 -14.27
CA THR A 176 -2.50 3.79 -14.74
C THR A 176 -3.37 3.75 -16.01
N PRO A 177 -4.02 4.86 -16.38
CA PRO A 177 -4.88 4.87 -17.57
C PRO A 177 -4.18 4.45 -18.87
N VAL A 178 -2.92 4.79 -19.04
CA VAL A 178 -2.15 4.43 -20.26
C VAL A 178 -1.76 2.95 -20.24
N GLU A 179 -1.33 2.43 -19.08
CA GLU A 179 -1.03 1.00 -18.93
C GLU A 179 -2.27 0.14 -19.12
N TRP A 180 -3.40 0.54 -18.53
CA TRP A 180 -4.69 -0.10 -18.72
C TRP A 180 -5.10 -0.10 -20.20
N ALA A 181 -5.00 1.04 -20.87
CA ALA A 181 -5.32 1.16 -22.29
C ALA A 181 -4.49 0.20 -23.14
N TYR A 182 -3.20 0.08 -22.84
CA TYR A 182 -2.30 -0.83 -23.53
C TYR A 182 -2.65 -2.30 -23.28
N SER A 183 -2.86 -2.67 -22.00
CA SER A 183 -3.27 -4.03 -21.60
C SER A 183 -4.54 -4.50 -22.31
N TRP A 184 -5.44 -3.55 -22.61
CA TRP A 184 -6.74 -3.82 -23.19
C TRP A 184 -6.89 -3.35 -24.64
N SER A 185 -5.79 -2.98 -25.30
CA SER A 185 -5.80 -2.36 -26.62
C SER A 185 -6.58 -3.17 -27.67
N GLY A 186 -6.41 -4.48 -27.70
CA GLY A 186 -7.16 -5.37 -28.60
C GLY A 186 -8.67 -5.41 -28.31
N ALA A 187 -9.05 -5.45 -27.03
CA ALA A 187 -10.46 -5.44 -26.63
C ALA A 187 -11.11 -4.09 -26.95
N ILE A 188 -10.46 -2.98 -26.61
CA ILE A 188 -10.94 -1.62 -26.86
C ILE A 188 -11.07 -1.36 -28.36
N ALA A 189 -10.06 -1.72 -29.16
CA ALA A 189 -10.08 -1.50 -30.61
C ALA A 189 -11.17 -2.32 -31.34
N SER A 190 -11.56 -3.48 -30.78
CA SER A 190 -12.57 -4.35 -31.36
C SER A 190 -14.01 -4.06 -30.91
N HIS A 191 -14.21 -3.19 -29.92
CA HIS A 191 -15.51 -2.97 -29.30
C HIS A 191 -16.42 -2.07 -30.15
N THR A 192 -17.62 -2.57 -30.48
CA THR A 192 -18.64 -1.82 -31.23
C THR A 192 -19.18 -0.66 -30.41
N GLY A 193 -18.91 0.58 -30.81
CA GLY A 193 -19.35 1.80 -30.10
C GLY A 193 -18.20 2.66 -29.57
N VAL A 194 -16.96 2.19 -29.66
CA VAL A 194 -15.76 3.01 -29.40
C VAL A 194 -15.63 4.07 -30.49
N SER A 195 -15.34 5.32 -30.09
CA SER A 195 -15.08 6.38 -31.06
C SER A 195 -13.78 6.11 -31.81
N SER A 196 -13.72 6.48 -33.09
CA SER A 196 -12.49 6.33 -33.89
C SER A 196 -11.31 7.12 -33.31
N SER A 197 -11.58 8.18 -32.53
CA SER A 197 -10.54 8.94 -31.84
C SER A 197 -9.93 8.17 -30.67
N LEU A 198 -10.75 7.55 -29.81
CA LEU A 198 -10.27 6.76 -28.68
C LEU A 198 -9.55 5.50 -29.17
N SER A 199 -10.11 4.80 -30.16
CA SER A 199 -9.44 3.64 -30.75
C SER A 199 -8.10 4.04 -31.40
N GLY A 200 -8.05 5.17 -32.11
CA GLY A 200 -6.81 5.65 -32.71
C GLY A 200 -5.74 6.01 -31.67
N GLU A 201 -6.13 6.64 -30.56
CA GLU A 201 -5.25 6.94 -29.43
C GLU A 201 -4.70 5.65 -28.78
N VAL A 202 -5.57 4.69 -28.45
CA VAL A 202 -5.16 3.43 -27.81
C VAL A 202 -4.21 2.63 -28.70
N LEU A 203 -4.50 2.57 -30.01
CA LEU A 203 -3.63 1.90 -30.99
C LEU A 203 -2.30 2.62 -31.22
N SER A 204 -2.18 3.89 -30.82
CA SER A 204 -0.94 4.66 -30.94
C SER A 204 0.03 4.45 -29.77
N ILE A 205 -0.40 3.79 -28.69
CA ILE A 205 0.47 3.52 -27.54
C ILE A 205 1.51 2.47 -27.93
N ASP A 206 2.76 2.89 -28.11
CA ASP A 206 3.89 2.00 -28.37
C ASP A 206 4.83 1.92 -27.15
N PRO A 207 4.97 0.74 -26.50
CA PRO A 207 5.86 0.55 -25.35
C PRO A 207 7.34 0.72 -25.74
N SER A 208 7.70 0.58 -27.02
CA SER A 208 9.06 0.76 -27.52
C SER A 208 9.45 2.22 -27.77
N ALA A 209 8.45 3.13 -27.82
CA ALA A 209 8.64 4.57 -28.01
C ALA A 209 8.50 5.38 -26.69
N GLY A 210 8.24 4.71 -25.57
CA GLY A 210 8.05 5.32 -24.25
C GLY A 210 6.66 5.96 -24.06
N ASP A 211 5.69 5.66 -24.91
CA ASP A 211 4.35 6.26 -24.79
C ASP A 211 3.64 5.82 -23.51
N LEU A 212 3.94 4.62 -22.99
CA LEU A 212 3.47 4.17 -21.68
C LEU A 212 3.91 5.13 -20.57
N GLU A 213 5.21 5.45 -20.55
CA GLU A 213 5.84 6.26 -19.51
C GLU A 213 5.68 7.77 -19.71
N PHE A 214 5.41 8.25 -20.94
CA PHE A 214 5.43 9.68 -21.27
C PHE A 214 4.16 10.20 -21.95
N GLY A 215 3.29 9.31 -22.44
CA GLY A 215 2.08 9.63 -23.17
C GLY A 215 1.06 10.42 -22.35
N GLU A 216 0.25 11.22 -23.04
CA GLU A 216 -0.86 11.95 -22.42
C GLU A 216 -2.18 11.26 -22.74
N PRO A 217 -2.90 10.71 -21.73
CA PRO A 217 -4.22 10.15 -21.97
C PRO A 217 -5.24 11.26 -22.28
N SER A 218 -6.18 11.00 -23.19
CA SER A 218 -7.32 11.85 -23.47
C SER A 218 -8.35 11.84 -22.34
N THR A 219 -9.26 12.82 -22.34
CA THR A 219 -10.36 12.87 -21.36
C THR A 219 -11.28 11.66 -21.50
N GLU A 220 -11.50 11.21 -22.73
CA GLU A 220 -12.27 10.03 -23.09
C GLU A 220 -11.63 8.77 -22.50
N LEU A 221 -10.30 8.61 -22.66
CA LEU A 221 -9.58 7.46 -22.11
C LEU A 221 -9.65 7.42 -20.58
N ILE A 222 -9.47 8.57 -19.91
CA ILE A 222 -9.63 8.68 -18.45
C ILE A 222 -11.04 8.29 -18.01
N THR A 223 -12.06 8.67 -18.78
CA THR A 223 -13.45 8.34 -18.46
C THR A 223 -13.70 6.83 -18.54
N GLU A 224 -13.16 6.16 -19.54
CA GLU A 224 -13.30 4.70 -19.68
C GLU A 224 -12.45 3.93 -18.65
N TRP A 225 -11.23 4.39 -18.36
CA TRP A 225 -10.44 3.84 -17.25
C TRP A 225 -11.17 3.97 -15.92
N HIS A 226 -11.80 5.12 -15.66
CA HIS A 226 -12.59 5.33 -14.45
C HIS A 226 -13.72 4.31 -14.34
N LYS A 227 -14.53 4.13 -15.41
CA LYS A 227 -15.62 3.13 -15.44
C LYS A 227 -15.11 1.72 -15.16
N TYR A 228 -13.98 1.35 -15.73
CA TYR A 228 -13.31 0.08 -15.45
C TYR A 228 -12.92 -0.05 -13.97
N ALA A 229 -12.24 0.97 -13.42
CA ALA A 229 -11.75 0.95 -12.05
C ALA A 229 -12.88 0.89 -11.02
N THR A 230 -14.01 1.51 -11.33
CA THR A 230 -15.19 1.55 -10.47
C THR A 230 -16.23 0.49 -10.79
N GLN A 231 -16.06 -0.29 -11.86
CA GLN A 231 -17.06 -1.23 -12.37
C GLN A 231 -18.45 -0.58 -12.52
N THR A 232 -18.51 0.70 -12.90
CA THR A 232 -19.75 1.47 -13.11
C THR A 232 -19.96 1.71 -14.60
N ASP A 233 -21.19 1.52 -15.08
CA ASP A 233 -21.57 1.54 -16.51
C ASP A 233 -20.81 0.47 -17.31
N SER A 234 -21.48 -0.36 -18.10
CA SER A 234 -20.85 -1.45 -18.89
C SER A 234 -19.55 -0.98 -19.55
N PRO A 235 -18.36 -1.30 -18.98
CA PRO A 235 -17.12 -0.75 -19.50
C PRO A 235 -16.89 -1.36 -20.89
N LEU A 236 -16.13 -0.68 -21.74
CA LEU A 236 -15.79 -1.17 -23.09
C LEU A 236 -15.16 -2.59 -23.08
N ILE A 237 -14.62 -3.01 -21.95
CA ILE A 237 -13.97 -4.32 -21.76
C ILE A 237 -14.94 -5.38 -21.18
N GLY A 238 -16.21 -5.02 -20.99
CA GLY A 238 -17.28 -5.87 -20.49
C GLY A 238 -17.25 -6.00 -18.96
N SER A 239 -18.44 -6.05 -18.35
CA SER A 239 -18.66 -6.37 -16.93
C SER A 239 -18.67 -7.89 -16.66
N GLY A 240 -18.28 -8.70 -17.65
CA GLY A 240 -18.35 -10.16 -17.60
C GLY A 240 -17.21 -10.78 -16.79
N GLU A 241 -17.52 -11.89 -16.12
CA GLU A 241 -16.66 -12.56 -15.15
C GLU A 241 -15.30 -13.05 -15.68
N THR A 242 -15.10 -13.08 -17.00
CA THR A 242 -13.91 -13.68 -17.65
C THR A 242 -12.77 -12.71 -17.92
N ASN A 243 -13.03 -11.39 -17.93
CA ASN A 243 -12.02 -10.38 -18.32
C ASN A 243 -11.56 -9.52 -17.13
N PHE A 244 -12.42 -9.28 -16.14
CA PHE A 244 -12.00 -8.51 -14.96
C PHE A 244 -11.32 -9.43 -13.92
N PRO A 245 -10.19 -9.04 -13.31
CA PRO A 245 -9.46 -9.90 -12.38
C PRO A 245 -10.34 -10.29 -11.18
N GLY A 246 -10.56 -11.59 -10.97
CA GLY A 246 -11.57 -12.10 -10.03
C GLY A 246 -11.35 -11.69 -8.58
N VAL A 247 -10.10 -11.68 -8.11
CA VAL A 247 -9.77 -11.30 -6.73
C VAL A 247 -9.96 -9.80 -6.51
N PHE A 248 -9.62 -9.00 -7.52
CA PHE A 248 -9.89 -7.56 -7.50
C PHE A 248 -11.38 -7.24 -7.66
N ARG A 249 -12.15 -8.06 -8.37
CA ARG A 249 -13.62 -7.97 -8.37
C ARG A 249 -14.19 -8.16 -6.98
N ASN A 250 -13.73 -9.19 -6.29
CA ASN A 250 -14.18 -9.51 -4.94
C ASN A 250 -13.72 -8.44 -3.95
N TYR A 251 -12.58 -7.79 -4.19
CA TYR A 251 -12.16 -6.60 -3.45
C TYR A 251 -13.19 -5.49 -3.54
N LEU A 252 -13.82 -5.27 -4.70
CA LEU A 252 -14.82 -4.22 -4.91
C LEU A 252 -16.21 -4.58 -4.37
N ALA A 253 -16.46 -5.84 -4.01
CA ALA A 253 -17.75 -6.26 -3.44
C ALA A 253 -18.10 -5.42 -2.20
N GLY A 254 -19.35 -5.00 -2.03
CA GLY A 254 -19.86 -4.13 -0.96
C GLY A 254 -19.28 -2.72 -0.93
N SER A 255 -18.65 -2.26 -2.01
CA SER A 255 -18.30 -0.83 -2.14
C SER A 255 -19.47 -0.03 -2.69
N GLU A 256 -19.52 1.25 -2.39
CA GLU A 256 -20.55 2.18 -2.89
C GLU A 256 -19.99 3.02 -4.04
N ASP A 257 -20.80 3.30 -5.05
CA ASP A 257 -20.50 4.31 -6.07
C ASP A 257 -20.77 5.72 -5.54
N GLU A 258 -20.60 6.74 -6.38
CA GLU A 258 -20.84 8.13 -5.99
C GLU A 258 -22.31 8.47 -5.64
N ASN A 259 -23.25 7.57 -5.97
CA ASN A 259 -24.69 7.70 -5.72
C ASN A 259 -25.14 6.87 -4.51
N GLY A 260 -24.22 6.14 -3.86
CA GLY A 260 -24.54 5.22 -2.76
C GLY A 260 -25.05 3.86 -3.22
N VAL A 261 -24.85 3.50 -4.50
CA VAL A 261 -25.22 2.18 -5.04
C VAL A 261 -24.09 1.20 -4.80
N PHE A 262 -24.41 0.08 -4.15
CA PHE A 262 -23.43 -0.95 -3.83
C PHE A 262 -23.00 -1.77 -5.07
N TYR A 263 -21.81 -2.37 -5.01
CA TYR A 263 -21.33 -3.33 -6.01
C TYR A 263 -21.13 -4.73 -5.42
N PRO A 264 -21.53 -5.82 -6.11
CA PRO A 264 -22.51 -5.80 -7.20
C PRO A 264 -23.81 -5.16 -6.70
N GLU A 265 -24.65 -4.67 -7.61
CA GLU A 265 -25.93 -4.06 -7.23
C GLU A 265 -26.72 -5.03 -6.34
N ASN A 266 -26.88 -4.68 -5.07
CA ASN A 266 -27.55 -5.51 -4.07
C ASN A 266 -28.46 -4.64 -3.20
N ASP A 267 -29.54 -5.24 -2.70
CA ASP A 267 -30.35 -4.64 -1.64
C ASP A 267 -29.47 -4.51 -0.38
N GLU A 268 -29.60 -3.40 0.36
CA GLU A 268 -28.99 -3.20 1.68
C GLU A 268 -29.32 -4.35 2.67
N ASN A 269 -30.40 -5.09 2.41
CA ASN A 269 -30.82 -6.29 3.14
C ASN A 269 -30.20 -7.60 2.63
N ALA A 270 -29.54 -7.61 1.46
CA ALA A 270 -28.84 -8.75 0.86
C ALA A 270 -27.36 -8.85 1.30
N ALA A 271 -27.04 -8.31 2.48
CA ALA A 271 -25.68 -8.21 2.99
C ALA A 271 -24.93 -9.56 3.02
N THR A 272 -25.63 -10.69 3.12
CA THR A 272 -25.02 -12.03 3.24
C THR A 272 -24.24 -12.46 1.99
N ASP A 273 -24.74 -12.16 0.78
CA ASP A 273 -24.14 -12.64 -0.47
C ASP A 273 -22.90 -11.82 -0.83
N VAL A 274 -23.00 -10.50 -0.74
CA VAL A 274 -21.87 -9.58 -0.97
C VAL A 274 -20.76 -9.79 0.05
N ASN A 275 -21.13 -10.00 1.32
CA ASN A 275 -20.21 -10.40 2.38
C ASN A 275 -19.50 -11.72 2.04
N SER A 276 -20.23 -12.71 1.52
CA SER A 276 -19.65 -14.00 1.12
C SER A 276 -18.66 -13.85 -0.04
N ILE A 277 -18.95 -13.02 -1.04
CA ILE A 277 -18.06 -12.75 -2.19
C ILE A 277 -16.74 -12.13 -1.70
N TYR A 278 -16.83 -11.08 -0.87
CA TYR A 278 -15.63 -10.40 -0.35
C TYR A 278 -14.76 -11.38 0.45
N TRP A 279 -15.34 -12.06 1.45
CA TRP A 279 -14.58 -12.97 2.31
C TRP A 279 -14.09 -14.24 1.63
N THR A 280 -14.54 -14.55 0.42
CA THR A 280 -13.98 -15.65 -0.37
C THR A 280 -12.49 -15.41 -0.61
N ASP A 281 -12.11 -14.17 -0.94
CA ASP A 281 -10.72 -13.85 -1.26
C ASP A 281 -10.07 -12.94 -0.21
N TRP A 282 -10.82 -12.11 0.52
CA TRP A 282 -10.26 -11.05 1.36
C TRP A 282 -10.22 -11.35 2.86
N GLN A 283 -10.47 -12.61 3.25
CA GLN A 283 -10.14 -13.08 4.61
C GLN A 283 -8.62 -13.24 4.76
N ALA A 284 -8.03 -12.59 5.77
CA ALA A 284 -6.59 -12.70 6.06
C ALA A 284 -6.18 -14.16 6.30
N LEU A 285 -4.96 -14.49 5.90
CA LEU A 285 -4.36 -15.80 6.17
C LEU A 285 -3.26 -15.66 7.21
N ASP A 286 -3.21 -16.60 8.16
CA ASP A 286 -2.08 -16.70 9.10
C ASP A 286 -0.82 -17.26 8.41
N SER A 287 0.27 -17.40 9.17
CA SER A 287 1.57 -17.90 8.68
C SER A 287 1.52 -19.34 8.18
N ASP A 288 0.52 -20.12 8.57
CA ASP A 288 0.29 -21.49 8.07
C ASP A 288 -0.58 -21.50 6.79
N GLY A 289 -1.00 -20.33 6.31
CA GLY A 289 -1.91 -20.19 5.17
C GLY A 289 -3.38 -20.48 5.50
N SER A 290 -3.72 -20.61 6.78
CA SER A 290 -5.08 -20.87 7.26
C SER A 290 -5.87 -19.57 7.42
N ALA A 291 -7.18 -19.67 7.27
CA ALA A 291 -8.07 -18.52 7.35
C ALA A 291 -8.07 -17.94 8.78
N ALA A 292 -7.60 -16.70 8.93
CA ALA A 292 -7.44 -16.06 10.23
C ALA A 292 -8.79 -15.62 10.81
N VAL A 293 -8.93 -15.83 12.11
CA VAL A 293 -10.08 -15.40 12.92
C VAL A 293 -9.63 -14.66 14.18
N ASP A 294 -10.46 -13.75 14.67
CA ASP A 294 -10.26 -13.08 15.95
C ASP A 294 -10.59 -14.00 17.14
N LEU A 295 -10.39 -13.50 18.37
CA LEU A 295 -10.69 -14.22 19.62
C LEU A 295 -12.17 -14.61 19.78
N LYS A 296 -13.07 -14.02 18.99
CA LYS A 296 -14.51 -14.31 18.97
C LYS A 296 -14.92 -15.21 17.80
N GLY A 297 -13.96 -15.65 16.99
CA GLY A 297 -14.18 -16.47 15.80
C GLY A 297 -14.63 -15.69 14.56
N ASN A 298 -14.58 -14.36 14.57
CA ASN A 298 -14.91 -13.56 13.39
C ASN A 298 -13.74 -13.55 12.40
N LYS A 299 -14.05 -13.47 11.10
CA LYS A 299 -13.05 -13.38 10.04
C LYS A 299 -12.24 -12.09 10.17
N VAL A 300 -10.93 -12.19 9.98
CA VAL A 300 -10.03 -11.02 9.98
C VAL A 300 -9.93 -10.43 8.57
N ASP A 301 -10.17 -9.13 8.44
CA ASP A 301 -10.14 -8.38 7.18
C ASP A 301 -8.70 -8.14 6.70
N ALA A 302 -8.32 -8.75 5.58
CA ALA A 302 -7.00 -8.52 4.98
C ALA A 302 -6.88 -7.11 4.37
N GLY A 303 -7.98 -6.58 3.82
CA GLY A 303 -8.04 -5.25 3.21
C GLY A 303 -7.69 -4.13 4.18
N ALA A 304 -7.87 -4.35 5.49
CA ALA A 304 -7.45 -3.43 6.54
C ALA A 304 -5.95 -3.09 6.54
N ARG A 305 -5.10 -3.95 5.97
CA ARG A 305 -3.64 -3.74 5.94
C ARG A 305 -3.11 -3.18 4.64
N ILE A 306 -3.97 -2.80 3.69
CA ILE A 306 -3.52 -2.22 2.42
C ILE A 306 -4.27 -0.95 2.03
N CYS A 307 -3.60 -0.13 1.23
CA CYS A 307 -4.17 0.97 0.47
C CYS A 307 -3.93 0.72 -1.01
N ILE A 308 -5.00 0.71 -1.81
CA ILE A 308 -4.90 0.63 -3.27
C ILE A 308 -4.92 2.05 -3.83
N VAL A 309 -3.92 2.42 -4.63
CA VAL A 309 -3.77 3.76 -5.21
C VAL A 309 -4.12 3.74 -6.70
N GLY A 310 -4.84 4.74 -7.18
CA GLY A 310 -5.17 4.85 -8.61
C GLY A 310 -5.40 6.27 -9.07
N GLY A 311 -4.83 6.64 -10.21
CA GLY A 311 -5.10 7.92 -10.86
C GLY A 311 -4.16 8.24 -12.02
N PRO A 312 -4.52 9.23 -12.87
CA PRO A 312 -3.65 9.76 -13.92
C PRO A 312 -2.56 10.68 -13.32
N LEU A 313 -1.51 10.09 -12.78
CA LEU A 313 -0.48 10.82 -12.05
C LEU A 313 0.81 10.91 -12.85
N VAL A 314 1.52 12.02 -12.65
CA VAL A 314 2.86 12.21 -13.17
C VAL A 314 3.79 12.83 -12.13
N THR A 315 5.06 12.50 -12.27
CA THR A 315 6.13 13.06 -11.47
C THR A 315 7.31 13.49 -12.35
N THR A 316 8.24 14.21 -11.75
CA THR A 316 9.46 14.67 -12.40
C THR A 316 10.61 14.43 -11.43
N ASN A 317 11.63 13.71 -11.86
CA ASN A 317 12.87 13.55 -11.09
C ASN A 317 14.09 13.60 -12.01
N LYS A 318 15.28 13.54 -11.42
CA LYS A 318 16.55 13.66 -12.17
C LYS A 318 16.78 12.53 -13.19
N GLU A 319 16.16 11.38 -13.00
CA GLU A 319 16.33 10.20 -13.87
C GLU A 319 15.31 10.16 -15.01
N VAL A 320 14.25 10.97 -14.98
CA VAL A 320 13.21 10.99 -16.02
C VAL A 320 13.78 11.19 -17.43
N ARG A 321 14.79 12.08 -17.59
CA ARG A 321 15.43 12.28 -18.90
C ARG A 321 16.27 11.08 -19.35
N ASN A 322 16.90 10.38 -18.41
CA ASN A 322 17.66 9.16 -18.70
C ASN A 322 16.70 8.03 -19.09
N LEU A 323 15.54 7.94 -18.45
CA LEU A 323 14.47 7.02 -18.82
C LEU A 323 13.93 7.35 -20.22
N ALA A 324 13.63 8.62 -20.52
CA ALA A 324 13.18 9.04 -21.84
C ALA A 324 14.16 8.64 -22.95
N ARG A 325 15.47 8.87 -22.72
CA ARG A 325 16.53 8.42 -23.64
C ARG A 325 16.51 6.90 -23.84
N GLY A 326 16.39 6.15 -22.74
CA GLY A 326 16.40 4.69 -22.74
C GLY A 326 15.20 4.04 -23.43
N LYS A 327 14.04 4.70 -23.34
CA LYS A 327 12.77 4.25 -23.94
C LYS A 327 12.50 4.86 -25.32
N GLY A 328 13.47 5.55 -25.92
CA GLY A 328 13.32 6.13 -27.26
C GLY A 328 12.37 7.33 -27.33
N ALA A 329 11.92 7.86 -26.18
CA ALA A 329 11.06 9.02 -26.12
C ALA A 329 11.83 10.34 -26.34
N ALA A 330 11.12 11.43 -26.62
CA ALA A 330 11.74 12.74 -26.81
C ALA A 330 12.52 13.17 -25.55
N LEU A 331 13.78 13.62 -25.70
CA LEU A 331 14.62 14.08 -24.57
C LEU A 331 14.09 15.36 -23.89
N SER A 332 13.15 16.05 -24.53
CA SER A 332 12.38 17.14 -23.93
C SER A 332 11.32 16.65 -22.94
N ASN A 333 11.02 15.35 -22.89
CA ASN A 333 10.09 14.79 -21.92
C ASN A 333 10.71 14.82 -20.54
N THR A 334 10.12 15.64 -19.67
CA THR A 334 10.54 15.78 -18.27
C THR A 334 9.46 15.33 -17.30
N ILE A 335 8.39 14.70 -17.80
CA ILE A 335 7.19 14.34 -17.04
C ILE A 335 6.93 12.85 -17.27
N TYR A 336 7.06 12.06 -16.20
CA TYR A 336 6.90 10.61 -16.20
C TYR A 336 5.54 10.22 -15.63
N ASN A 337 4.78 9.38 -16.33
CA ASN A 337 3.56 8.76 -15.85
C ASN A 337 3.93 7.79 -14.71
N THR A 338 3.43 8.07 -13.51
CA THR A 338 3.67 7.26 -12.32
C THR A 338 2.36 6.69 -11.82
N ASP A 339 2.42 5.55 -11.16
CA ASP A 339 1.28 4.94 -10.49
C ASP A 339 0.98 5.58 -9.11
N GLY A 340 1.93 6.37 -8.61
CA GLY A 340 1.82 7.12 -7.36
C GLY A 340 1.87 6.30 -6.07
N ALA A 341 2.06 4.97 -6.13
CA ALA A 341 2.11 4.12 -4.94
C ALA A 341 3.31 4.48 -4.04
N ALA A 342 4.50 4.62 -4.63
CA ALA A 342 5.71 4.98 -3.90
C ALA A 342 5.65 6.40 -3.32
N VAL A 343 5.10 7.36 -4.08
CA VAL A 343 4.86 8.74 -3.60
C VAL A 343 3.87 8.72 -2.43
N TYR A 344 2.77 7.98 -2.53
CA TYR A 344 1.78 7.89 -1.46
C TYR A 344 2.36 7.24 -0.20
N ALA A 345 3.14 6.17 -0.34
CA ALA A 345 3.85 5.52 0.75
C ALA A 345 4.81 6.47 1.46
N GLY A 346 5.66 7.19 0.71
CA GLY A 346 6.55 8.20 1.28
C GLY A 346 5.80 9.34 1.95
N PHE A 347 4.63 9.72 1.43
CA PHE A 347 3.80 10.73 2.07
C PHE A 347 3.21 10.25 3.41
N ILE A 348 2.79 8.98 3.51
CA ILE A 348 2.24 8.40 4.75
C ILE A 348 3.27 8.48 5.88
N THR A 349 4.55 8.18 5.61
CA THR A 349 5.61 8.18 6.62
C THR A 349 5.91 9.59 7.18
N THR A 350 5.55 10.65 6.46
CA THR A 350 5.74 12.04 6.96
C THR A 350 4.69 12.49 7.99
N LEU A 351 3.58 11.76 8.11
CA LEU A 351 2.46 12.16 8.94
C LEU A 351 2.52 11.50 10.31
N ALA A 352 2.09 12.19 11.36
CA ALA A 352 1.81 11.54 12.64
C ALA A 352 0.67 10.50 12.47
N PRO A 353 0.60 9.44 13.30
CA PRO A 353 -0.41 8.38 13.17
C PRO A 353 -1.86 8.89 13.10
N GLN A 354 -2.18 9.91 13.89
CA GLN A 354 -3.50 10.54 13.95
C GLN A 354 -3.77 11.56 12.83
N SER A 355 -2.78 11.88 12.00
CA SER A 355 -2.98 12.78 10.86
C SER A 355 -3.31 11.98 9.60
N ALA A 356 -4.53 12.14 9.11
CA ALA A 356 -4.96 11.48 7.88
C ALA A 356 -4.32 12.07 6.63
N THR A 357 -4.14 11.26 5.59
CA THR A 357 -3.75 11.77 4.27
C THR A 357 -4.87 12.57 3.60
N THR A 358 -6.13 12.35 3.99
CA THR A 358 -7.34 12.97 3.44
C THR A 358 -7.20 14.48 3.28
N ASN A 359 -7.44 14.97 2.07
CA ASN A 359 -7.41 16.39 1.73
C ASN A 359 -6.06 17.08 2.00
N LYS A 360 -4.97 16.36 2.25
CA LYS A 360 -3.63 16.96 2.34
C LYS A 360 -3.00 17.03 0.95
N LYS A 361 -2.21 18.09 0.74
CA LYS A 361 -1.45 18.27 -0.50
C LYS A 361 -0.36 17.22 -0.54
N ILE A 362 -0.32 16.45 -1.61
CA ILE A 362 0.78 15.51 -1.85
C ILE A 362 1.93 16.26 -2.56
N PRO A 363 3.17 16.20 -2.04
CA PRO A 363 4.29 16.91 -2.64
C PRO A 363 4.79 16.22 -3.91
N ASN A 364 5.37 16.99 -4.83
CA ASN A 364 6.16 16.54 -5.98
C ASN A 364 5.50 15.52 -6.94
N ILE A 365 4.17 15.51 -6.96
CA ILE A 365 3.36 14.77 -7.92
C ILE A 365 2.23 15.69 -8.41
N VAL A 366 1.90 15.58 -9.69
CA VAL A 366 0.82 16.34 -10.31
C VAL A 366 -0.09 15.41 -11.11
N ALA A 367 -1.32 15.84 -11.37
CA ALA A 367 -2.22 15.09 -12.22
C ALA A 367 -1.85 15.31 -13.68
N ARG A 368 -1.70 14.23 -14.46
CA ARG A 368 -1.57 14.30 -15.92
C ARG A 368 -2.88 14.78 -16.55
N LYS A 369 -3.99 14.31 -16.00
CA LYS A 369 -5.34 14.79 -16.30
C LYS A 369 -6.13 14.91 -15.01
N HIS A 370 -6.94 15.95 -14.90
CA HIS A 370 -7.72 16.17 -13.69
C HIS A 370 -8.91 15.22 -13.63
N LEU A 371 -9.00 14.44 -12.56
CA LEU A 371 -10.25 13.79 -12.18
C LEU A 371 -11.23 14.83 -11.66
N SER A 372 -12.49 14.73 -12.06
CA SER A 372 -13.57 15.51 -11.46
C SER A 372 -13.79 15.09 -10.00
N GLY A 373 -14.37 15.98 -9.19
CA GLY A 373 -14.74 15.62 -7.81
C GLY A 373 -15.69 14.41 -7.74
N LYS A 374 -16.56 14.24 -8.76
CA LYS A 374 -17.45 13.08 -8.87
C LYS A 374 -16.66 11.78 -9.08
N GLN A 375 -15.71 11.77 -10.03
CA GLN A 375 -14.85 10.61 -10.28
C GLN A 375 -13.98 10.28 -9.06
N ALA A 376 -13.42 11.29 -8.41
CA ALA A 376 -12.61 11.09 -7.20
C ALA A 376 -13.42 10.49 -6.04
N ASN A 377 -14.68 10.92 -5.87
CA ASN A 377 -15.58 10.35 -4.88
C ASN A 377 -15.98 8.91 -5.21
N SER A 378 -16.24 8.60 -6.49
CA SER A 378 -16.58 7.25 -6.94
C SER A 378 -15.45 6.27 -6.65
N LEU A 379 -14.22 6.61 -7.05
CA LEU A 379 -13.03 5.80 -6.74
C LEU A 379 -12.83 5.62 -5.22
N ALA A 380 -13.02 6.67 -4.43
CA ALA A 380 -12.94 6.58 -2.97
C ALA A 380 -14.04 5.66 -2.38
N GLY A 381 -15.26 5.73 -2.90
CA GLY A 381 -16.35 4.81 -2.53
C GLY A 381 -16.02 3.35 -2.85
N ARG A 382 -15.26 3.14 -3.94
CA ARG A 382 -14.67 1.87 -4.38
C ARG A 382 -13.42 1.43 -3.62
N ARG A 383 -13.09 2.10 -2.52
CA ARG A 383 -11.90 1.82 -1.69
C ARG A 383 -10.59 1.99 -2.47
N ILE A 384 -10.57 2.85 -3.48
CA ILE A 384 -9.38 3.22 -4.23
C ILE A 384 -8.97 4.62 -3.78
N THR A 385 -7.77 4.73 -3.19
CA THR A 385 -7.18 6.00 -2.83
C THR A 385 -6.75 6.72 -4.11
N THR A 386 -7.42 7.83 -4.41
CA THR A 386 -7.13 8.65 -5.58
C THR A 386 -6.80 10.09 -5.21
N PHE A 387 -6.56 10.94 -6.21
CA PHE A 387 -6.14 12.31 -6.05
C PHE A 387 -6.97 13.24 -6.93
N TYR A 388 -7.20 14.45 -6.47
CA TYR A 388 -7.87 15.47 -7.26
C TYR A 388 -7.34 16.86 -6.92
N THR A 389 -7.57 17.80 -7.83
CA THR A 389 -6.99 19.14 -7.72
C THR A 389 -7.92 20.06 -6.94
N LYS A 390 -7.34 20.76 -5.98
CA LYS A 390 -7.94 21.90 -5.25
C LYS A 390 -7.11 23.16 -5.48
N PRO A 391 -7.60 24.35 -5.08
CA PRO A 391 -6.78 25.57 -5.16
C PRO A 391 -5.42 25.48 -4.47
N LYS A 392 -5.27 24.61 -3.46
CA LYS A 392 -4.00 24.36 -2.76
C LYS A 392 -3.05 23.37 -3.45
N GLY A 393 -3.45 22.82 -4.60
CA GLY A 393 -2.70 21.82 -5.37
C GLY A 393 -3.40 20.47 -5.44
N LEU A 394 -2.68 19.45 -5.90
CA LEU A 394 -3.15 18.07 -5.90
C LEU A 394 -3.24 17.55 -4.46
N VAL A 395 -4.39 17.02 -4.09
CA VAL A 395 -4.64 16.49 -2.76
C VAL A 395 -5.11 15.05 -2.82
N VAL A 396 -4.85 14.29 -1.76
CA VAL A 396 -5.43 12.95 -1.58
C VAL A 396 -6.94 13.08 -1.40
N ALA A 397 -7.71 12.28 -2.13
CA ALA A 397 -9.15 12.28 -2.06
C ALA A 397 -9.64 11.88 -0.66
N THR A 398 -9.22 10.71 -0.21
CA THR A 398 -9.49 10.18 1.13
C THR A 398 -8.42 9.13 1.48
N GLY A 399 -7.96 9.12 2.73
CA GLY A 399 -7.05 8.09 3.27
C GLY A 399 -7.80 6.86 3.76
N ILE A 400 -8.10 5.95 2.84
CA ILE A 400 -8.86 4.72 3.10
C ILE A 400 -7.98 3.49 2.95
N THR A 401 -8.36 2.43 3.66
CA THR A 401 -7.81 1.09 3.43
C THR A 401 -8.71 0.31 2.48
N GLY A 402 -8.32 -0.93 2.20
CA GLY A 402 -9.14 -1.93 1.53
C GLY A 402 -10.20 -2.61 2.39
N ALA A 403 -10.33 -2.21 3.66
CA ALA A 403 -11.26 -2.84 4.58
C ALA A 403 -12.71 -2.57 4.20
N HIS A 404 -13.59 -3.46 4.63
CA HIS A 404 -14.90 -3.62 4.02
C HIS A 404 -16.07 -3.36 4.98
N ASN A 405 -17.03 -2.55 4.52
CA ASN A 405 -18.30 -2.26 5.20
C ASN A 405 -19.47 -2.53 4.24
N VAL A 406 -20.11 -3.70 4.34
CA VAL A 406 -21.29 -4.04 3.49
C VAL A 406 -22.56 -3.44 4.03
N SER A 407 -22.71 -3.49 5.35
CA SER A 407 -23.96 -3.15 6.01
C SER A 407 -23.71 -2.72 7.44
N LYS A 408 -24.75 -2.24 8.12
CA LYS A 408 -24.72 -1.95 9.56
C LYS A 408 -24.27 -3.15 10.43
N TYR A 409 -24.37 -4.38 9.93
CA TYR A 409 -24.06 -5.61 10.67
C TYR A 409 -22.73 -6.26 10.26
N VAL A 410 -22.19 -5.88 9.10
CA VAL A 410 -20.95 -6.42 8.56
C VAL A 410 -20.06 -5.23 8.22
N ARG A 411 -19.22 -4.86 9.18
CA ARG A 411 -18.37 -3.69 9.11
C ARG A 411 -17.01 -3.96 9.72
N SER A 412 -15.98 -3.47 9.05
CA SER A 412 -14.63 -3.34 9.56
C SER A 412 -14.44 -1.95 10.17
N ASP A 413 -13.91 -1.88 11.38
CA ASP A 413 -13.56 -0.60 12.00
C ASP A 413 -12.26 -0.02 11.42
N PHE A 414 -11.57 -0.77 10.56
CA PHE A 414 -10.29 -0.41 9.95
C PHE A 414 -10.39 0.16 8.54
N THR A 415 -11.57 0.63 8.11
CA THR A 415 -11.76 1.29 6.79
C THR A 415 -10.94 2.56 6.59
N ARG A 416 -10.42 3.15 7.67
CA ARG A 416 -9.61 4.36 7.64
C ARG A 416 -8.16 4.04 7.96
N LEU A 417 -7.27 4.57 7.12
CA LEU A 417 -5.83 4.40 7.32
C LEU A 417 -5.38 4.99 8.66
N THR A 418 -5.97 6.12 9.10
CA THR A 418 -5.66 6.69 10.41
C THR A 418 -6.00 5.75 11.56
N THR A 419 -7.12 5.03 11.50
CA THR A 419 -7.51 4.11 12.56
C THR A 419 -6.48 2.99 12.70
N VAL A 420 -6.05 2.41 11.57
CA VAL A 420 -4.98 1.40 11.54
C VAL A 420 -3.70 1.95 12.17
N ARG A 421 -3.25 3.12 11.71
CA ARG A 421 -1.99 3.73 12.18
C ARG A 421 -2.02 4.10 13.66
N ILE A 422 -3.15 4.57 14.18
CA ILE A 422 -3.32 4.88 15.62
C ILE A 422 -3.25 3.60 16.45
N VAL A 423 -3.95 2.54 16.02
CA VAL A 423 -3.94 1.25 16.73
C VAL A 423 -2.54 0.65 16.72
N ASP A 424 -1.86 0.64 15.58
CA ASP A 424 -0.49 0.14 15.48
C ASP A 424 0.47 0.91 16.38
N ALA A 425 0.39 2.25 16.38
CA ALA A 425 1.22 3.10 17.24
C ALA A 425 0.95 2.85 18.75
N VAL A 426 -0.30 2.56 19.13
CA VAL A 426 -0.63 2.18 20.52
C VAL A 426 -0.01 0.84 20.88
N ILE A 427 -0.11 -0.14 19.99
CA ILE A 427 0.44 -1.48 20.22
C ILE A 427 1.97 -1.41 20.36
N GLU A 428 2.65 -0.70 19.45
CA GLU A 428 4.10 -0.50 19.50
C GLU A 428 4.54 0.17 20.81
N LEU A 429 3.82 1.21 21.24
CA LEU A 429 4.08 1.91 22.50
C LEU A 429 3.94 0.99 23.73
N VAL A 430 2.91 0.14 23.76
CA VAL A 430 2.70 -0.83 24.85
C VAL A 430 3.81 -1.88 24.86
N ARG A 431 4.28 -2.31 23.69
CA ARG A 431 5.41 -3.24 23.55
C ARG A 431 6.71 -2.63 24.05
N GLU A 432 7.06 -1.42 23.61
CA GLU A 432 8.26 -0.70 24.06
C GLU A 432 8.29 -0.56 25.59
N ILE A 433 7.13 -0.29 26.20
CA ILE A 433 7.00 -0.24 27.66
C ILE A 433 7.23 -1.62 28.26
N GLY A 434 6.56 -2.66 27.74
CA GLY A 434 6.65 -4.04 28.21
C GLY A 434 8.06 -4.62 28.15
N ASP A 435 8.81 -4.33 27.08
CA ASP A 435 10.18 -4.82 26.87
C ASP A 435 11.13 -4.48 28.02
N ARG A 436 10.93 -3.33 28.66
CA ARG A 436 11.74 -2.89 29.81
C ARG A 436 11.56 -3.75 31.06
N PHE A 437 10.48 -4.53 31.13
CA PHE A 437 10.15 -5.39 32.25
C PHE A 437 10.39 -6.87 31.94
N ILE A 438 10.79 -7.22 30.72
CA ILE A 438 11.17 -8.59 30.37
C ILE A 438 12.45 -8.96 31.15
N GLY A 439 12.39 -10.06 31.90
CA GLY A 439 13.47 -10.52 32.78
C GLY A 439 13.32 -10.09 34.24
N GLU A 440 12.34 -9.23 34.55
CA GLU A 440 12.07 -8.80 35.92
C GLU A 440 11.06 -9.74 36.64
N PRO A 441 11.09 -9.85 37.98
CA PRO A 441 10.13 -10.66 38.74
C PRO A 441 8.66 -10.29 38.46
N ASN A 442 7.80 -11.26 38.13
CA ASN A 442 6.36 -11.04 37.92
C ASN A 442 5.59 -10.83 39.25
N THR A 443 5.88 -9.72 39.93
CA THR A 443 5.25 -9.33 41.19
C THR A 443 4.13 -8.32 40.96
N ALA A 444 3.23 -8.18 41.94
CA ALA A 444 2.18 -7.16 41.87
C ALA A 444 2.76 -5.73 41.74
N ALA A 445 3.93 -5.47 42.32
CA ALA A 445 4.58 -4.16 42.22
C ALA A 445 5.01 -3.84 40.78
N HIS A 446 5.62 -4.79 40.06
CA HIS A 446 6.01 -4.59 38.67
C HIS A 446 4.81 -4.48 37.73
N ARG A 447 3.75 -5.28 37.95
CA ARG A 447 2.50 -5.12 37.18
C ARG A 447 1.88 -3.73 37.36
N ASN A 448 1.86 -3.20 38.59
CA ASN A 448 1.39 -1.84 38.86
C ASN A 448 2.28 -0.77 38.20
N ALA A 449 3.59 -1.00 38.13
CA ALA A 449 4.52 -0.10 37.44
C ALA A 449 4.26 -0.08 35.93
N ILE A 450 4.13 -1.27 35.30
CA ILE A 450 3.76 -1.40 33.87
C ILE A 450 2.44 -0.67 33.61
N SER A 451 1.41 -0.89 34.45
CA SER A 451 0.12 -0.20 34.28
C SER A 451 0.26 1.32 34.36
N ALA A 452 1.04 1.86 35.30
CA ALA A 452 1.24 3.30 35.42
C ALA A 452 1.97 3.89 34.18
N GLU A 453 2.90 3.15 33.60
CA GLU A 453 3.62 3.59 32.40
C GLU A 453 2.74 3.52 31.15
N ILE A 454 1.96 2.44 30.96
CA ILE A 454 0.98 2.33 29.88
C ILE A 454 -0.04 3.48 29.98
N ASP A 455 -0.60 3.74 31.17
CA ASP A 455 -1.58 4.81 31.38
C ASP A 455 -1.00 6.19 31.00
N LYS A 456 0.23 6.48 31.46
CA LYS A 456 0.92 7.72 31.11
C LYS A 456 1.08 7.87 29.58
N ALA A 457 1.42 6.79 28.89
CA ALA A 457 1.69 6.79 27.47
C ALA A 457 0.39 6.93 26.63
N LEU A 458 -0.67 6.20 26.99
CA LEU A 458 -1.99 6.34 26.38
C LEU A 458 -2.63 7.71 26.64
N ASN A 459 -2.45 8.27 27.85
CA ASN A 459 -2.90 9.62 28.16
C ASN A 459 -2.18 10.68 27.30
N ALA A 460 -0.90 10.48 26.97
CA ALA A 460 -0.19 11.36 26.05
C ALA A 460 -0.80 11.33 24.64
N LEU A 461 -1.21 10.15 24.15
CA LEU A 461 -1.92 10.00 22.87
C LEU A 461 -3.32 10.64 22.90
N LYS A 462 -4.01 10.58 24.04
CA LYS A 462 -5.28 11.29 24.26
C LYS A 462 -5.10 12.80 24.20
N ILE A 463 -4.07 13.33 24.86
CA ILE A 463 -3.72 14.77 24.80
C ILE A 463 -3.34 15.18 23.37
N ALA A 464 -2.61 14.33 22.65
CA ALA A 464 -2.25 14.53 21.24
C ALA A 464 -3.41 14.34 20.25
N GLN A 465 -4.62 14.06 20.76
CA GLN A 465 -5.85 13.84 20.00
C GLN A 465 -5.77 12.67 19.02
N ALA A 466 -4.94 11.66 19.32
CA ALA A 466 -4.95 10.37 18.64
C ALA A 466 -6.05 9.45 19.20
N LEU A 467 -6.32 9.54 20.50
CA LEU A 467 -7.39 8.81 21.17
C LEU A 467 -8.42 9.80 21.74
N ASN A 468 -9.70 9.48 21.61
CA ASN A 468 -10.76 10.13 22.39
C ASN A 468 -10.80 9.55 23.80
N ASP A 469 -10.65 8.24 23.91
CA ASP A 469 -10.62 7.52 25.18
C ASP A 469 -9.89 6.18 25.08
N TYR A 470 -9.57 5.59 26.22
CA TYR A 470 -8.99 4.25 26.32
C TYR A 470 -9.32 3.61 27.68
N GLU A 471 -9.34 2.29 27.68
CA GLU A 471 -9.36 1.45 28.87
C GLU A 471 -8.38 0.31 28.66
N PHE A 472 -7.69 -0.12 29.72
CA PHE A 472 -6.80 -1.26 29.64
C PHE A 472 -6.74 -2.03 30.95
N PHE A 473 -6.43 -3.32 30.87
CA PHE A 473 -6.26 -4.19 32.02
C PHE A 473 -5.00 -5.04 31.87
N VAL A 474 -4.14 -4.99 32.89
CA VAL A 474 -2.93 -5.82 32.97
C VAL A 474 -3.20 -6.99 33.90
N SER A 475 -3.07 -8.21 33.38
CA SER A 475 -3.40 -9.43 34.12
C SER A 475 -2.35 -10.52 33.95
N ALA A 476 -2.28 -11.42 34.94
CA ALA A 476 -1.49 -12.63 34.87
C ALA A 476 -2.11 -13.67 35.82
N THR A 477 -2.61 -14.78 35.27
CA THR A 477 -3.10 -15.92 36.06
C THR A 477 -1.97 -16.57 36.86
N ALA A 478 -2.28 -17.43 37.83
CA ALA A 478 -1.25 -18.14 38.60
C ALA A 478 -0.34 -19.01 37.70
N GLU A 479 -0.90 -19.61 36.66
CA GLU A 479 -0.15 -20.38 35.66
C GLU A 479 0.75 -19.47 34.82
N GLN A 480 0.21 -18.37 34.29
CA GLN A 480 0.98 -17.36 33.57
C GLN A 480 2.12 -16.78 34.42
N GLN A 481 1.90 -16.53 35.72
CA GLN A 481 2.95 -16.05 36.62
C GLN A 481 4.11 -17.05 36.75
N VAL A 482 3.81 -18.35 36.78
CA VAL A 482 4.83 -19.41 36.79
C VAL A 482 5.56 -19.48 35.45
N LEU A 483 4.84 -19.26 34.34
CA LEU A 483 5.39 -19.23 32.98
C LEU A 483 6.10 -17.91 32.62
N GLY A 484 6.01 -16.88 33.47
CA GLY A 484 6.57 -15.56 33.20
C GLY A 484 5.76 -14.72 32.22
N GLU A 485 4.49 -15.05 32.02
CA GLU A 485 3.59 -14.40 31.08
C GLU A 485 2.75 -13.30 31.75
N LEU A 486 2.35 -12.32 30.93
CA LEU A 486 1.48 -11.21 31.29
C LEU A 486 0.63 -10.85 30.07
N SER A 487 -0.64 -10.53 30.31
CA SER A 487 -1.58 -10.12 29.27
C SER A 487 -2.00 -8.67 29.49
N VAL A 488 -2.07 -7.91 28.40
CA VAL A 488 -2.59 -6.54 28.39
C VAL A 488 -3.81 -6.51 27.47
N ASP A 489 -4.99 -6.37 28.06
CA ASP A 489 -6.23 -6.20 27.32
C ASP A 489 -6.45 -4.71 27.09
N LEU A 490 -6.67 -4.31 25.83
CA LEU A 490 -6.84 -2.92 25.41
C LEU A 490 -8.22 -2.70 24.81
N THR A 491 -8.89 -1.63 25.24
CA THR A 491 -10.07 -1.06 24.57
C THR A 491 -9.75 0.37 24.18
N LEU A 492 -9.74 0.67 22.89
CA LEU A 492 -9.33 1.96 22.34
C LEU A 492 -10.52 2.65 21.68
N VAL A 493 -10.61 3.97 21.84
CA VAL A 493 -11.53 4.83 21.08
C VAL A 493 -10.69 5.81 20.25
N PRO A 494 -10.31 5.45 19.01
CA PRO A 494 -9.53 6.32 18.14
C PRO A 494 -10.25 7.64 17.83
N ALA A 495 -9.47 8.70 17.62
CA ALA A 495 -9.99 9.92 17.04
C ALA A 495 -10.34 9.71 15.57
N PHE A 496 -11.55 10.08 15.16
CA PHE A 496 -11.97 9.98 13.76
C PHE A 496 -11.65 11.26 12.99
N GLU A 497 -11.31 11.11 11.71
CA GLU A 497 -11.14 12.25 10.81
C GLU A 497 -12.49 12.86 10.38
N ILE A 498 -12.52 14.18 10.15
CA ILE A 498 -13.67 14.85 9.55
C ILE A 498 -13.65 14.63 8.03
N VAL A 499 -14.67 13.96 7.50
CA VAL A 499 -14.75 13.60 6.08
C VAL A 499 -15.77 14.43 5.31
N LYS A 500 -16.91 14.78 5.94
CA LYS A 500 -18.02 15.49 5.30
C LYS A 500 -18.49 16.66 6.17
N ILE A 501 -18.76 17.79 5.53
CA ILE A 501 -19.39 18.97 6.15
C ILE A 501 -20.63 19.29 5.31
N ASN A 502 -21.82 19.21 5.93
CA ASN A 502 -23.07 19.59 5.29
C ASN A 502 -23.41 21.03 5.68
N VAL A 503 -23.59 21.91 4.70
CA VAL A 503 -24.01 23.30 4.93
C VAL A 503 -25.40 23.49 4.32
N THR A 504 -26.38 23.81 5.16
CA THR A 504 -27.74 24.16 4.72
C THR A 504 -27.90 25.67 4.80
N VAL A 505 -28.13 26.32 3.66
CA VAL A 505 -28.39 27.76 3.57
C VAL A 505 -29.85 27.97 3.20
N SER A 506 -30.58 28.67 4.06
CA SER A 506 -31.96 29.11 3.79
C SER A 506 -31.97 30.63 3.63
N LEU A 507 -32.56 31.10 2.54
CA LEU A 507 -32.80 32.52 2.30
C LEU A 507 -34.25 32.84 2.67
N VAL A 508 -34.45 33.91 3.42
CA VAL A 508 -35.79 34.45 3.72
C VAL A 508 -35.88 35.82 3.03
N PRO A 509 -37.00 36.15 2.36
CA PRO A 509 -37.18 37.47 1.79
C PRO A 509 -37.17 38.55 2.88
N GLU A 510 -36.57 39.70 2.58
CA GLU A 510 -36.71 40.91 3.39
C GLU A 510 -38.19 41.37 3.38
N LEU A 511 -38.73 41.72 4.55
CA LEU A 511 -40.14 42.10 4.75
C LEU A 511 -40.50 43.42 4.07
#